data_AF-A0A256LFC7-F1
#
_entry.id   AF-A0A256LFC7-F1
#
_cell.length_a   1.000
_cell.length_b   1.000
_cell.length_c   1.000
_cell.angle_alpha   90.00
_cell.angle_beta   90.00
_cell.angle_gamma   90.00
#
_symmetry.space_group_name_H-M   'P 1'
#
loop_
_entity.id
_entity.type
_entity.pdbx_description
1 polymer ?
#
loop_
_entity_poly.entity_id
_entity_poly.type
_entity_poly.pdbx_seq_one_letter_code
_entity_poly.pdbx_strand_id
1 'polypeptide(L)'
;MKTVREIAEMMGTSSADLVKVKQRIRDEIKRQDIKVTKKGNRFVIADSDVVRVKEAVQSKGNEKSSKIFKEKEDLLKEIEELKSQNDRLKKANKEKTEEIIRIKTQKNEEIRRLNLKIEEFADDFKELNNKQLQLNNQQQQLQ
;
A
#
# COMPACT_ATOMS: atom_id res chain seq x y z
N MET A 1 43.26 30.79 12.30
CA MET A 1 42.04 30.71 13.11
C MET A 1 40.85 31.11 12.25
N LYS A 2 39.71 30.39 12.34
CA LYS A 2 38.52 30.65 11.50
C LYS A 2 37.22 30.70 12.30
N THR A 3 36.25 31.44 11.78
CA THR A 3 34.89 31.54 12.27
C THR A 3 33.99 30.43 11.72
N VAL A 4 32.88 30.16 12.40
CA VAL A 4 31.84 29.22 11.94
C VAL A 4 31.35 29.52 10.51
N ARG A 5 31.31 30.80 10.12
CA ARG A 5 30.91 31.21 8.77
C ARG A 5 31.95 30.82 7.73
N GLU A 6 33.22 31.08 7.99
CA GLU A 6 34.33 30.74 7.08
C GLU A 6 34.47 29.21 6.93
N ILE A 7 34.21 28.45 7.99
CA ILE A 7 34.18 26.98 7.93
C ILE A 7 33.05 26.50 7.02
N ALA A 8 31.85 27.08 7.13
CA ALA A 8 30.72 26.73 6.27
C ALA A 8 30.98 27.10 4.80
N GLU A 9 31.63 28.23 4.54
CA GLU A 9 32.04 28.67 3.19
C GLU A 9 33.11 27.72 2.61
N MET A 10 34.10 27.29 3.41
CA MET A 10 35.09 26.27 3.02
C MET A 10 34.52 24.88 2.73
N MET A 11 33.31 24.60 3.19
CA MET A 11 32.59 23.37 2.89
C MET A 11 31.80 23.46 1.57
N GLY A 12 31.82 24.61 0.88
CA GLY A 12 31.08 24.83 -0.36
C GLY A 12 29.56 24.90 -0.15
N THR A 13 29.13 25.31 1.05
CA THR A 13 27.70 25.29 1.40
C THR A 13 26.92 26.34 0.63
N SER A 14 25.79 25.96 0.03
CA SER A 14 24.86 26.88 -0.61
C SER A 14 24.28 27.90 0.38
N SER A 15 23.82 29.05 -0.11
CA SER A 15 23.17 30.07 0.72
C SER A 15 21.92 29.55 1.44
N ALA A 16 21.19 28.60 0.84
CA ALA A 16 19.99 28.00 1.41
C ALA A 16 20.30 27.09 2.63
N ASP A 17 21.44 26.39 2.61
CA ASP A 17 21.83 25.46 3.69
C ASP A 17 22.77 26.07 4.71
N LEU A 18 23.22 27.31 4.49
CA LEU A 18 24.19 28.01 5.32
C LEU A 18 23.79 28.06 6.80
N VAL A 19 22.50 28.27 7.10
CA VAL A 19 21.99 28.31 8.48
C VAL A 19 22.10 26.94 9.15
N LYS A 20 21.68 25.88 8.46
CA LYS A 20 21.73 24.50 8.97
C LYS A 20 23.17 24.03 9.18
N VAL A 21 24.07 24.33 8.25
CA VAL A 21 25.48 23.93 8.35
C VAL A 21 26.20 24.71 9.46
N LYS A 22 25.95 26.02 9.61
CA LYS A 22 26.47 26.80 10.75
C LYS A 22 26.02 26.23 12.09
N GLN A 23 24.77 25.77 12.20
CA GLN A 23 24.29 25.12 13.41
C GLN A 23 25.04 23.81 13.69
N ARG A 24 25.18 22.93 12.69
CA ARG A 24 25.93 21.68 12.83
C ARG A 24 27.38 21.90 13.22
N ILE A 25 28.05 22.90 12.63
CA ILE A 25 29.42 23.27 12.99
C ILE A 25 29.48 23.73 14.45
N ARG A 26 28.52 24.54 14.93
CA ARG A 26 28.45 24.94 16.35
C ARG A 26 28.26 23.75 17.29
N ASP A 27 27.35 22.85 16.93
CA ASP A 27 27.07 21.66 17.74
C ASP A 27 28.28 20.72 17.79
N GLU A 28 29.03 20.62 16.68
CA GLU A 28 30.24 19.81 16.61
C GLU A 28 31.41 20.43 17.40
N ILE A 29 31.59 21.76 17.34
CA ILE A 29 32.54 22.49 18.19
C ILE A 29 32.27 22.24 19.68
N LYS A 30 30.99 22.31 20.08
CA LYS A 30 30.57 22.01 21.46
C LYS A 30 30.78 20.54 21.82
N ARG A 31 30.45 19.61 20.93
CA ARG A 31 30.57 18.16 21.16
C ARG A 31 32.03 17.72 21.35
N GLN A 32 32.96 18.33 20.60
CA GLN A 32 34.38 18.01 20.66
C GLN A 32 35.14 18.82 21.73
N ASP A 33 34.45 19.63 22.53
CA ASP A 33 35.02 20.51 23.54
C ASP A 33 36.18 21.39 23.01
N ILE A 34 36.01 21.92 21.80
CA ILE A 34 37.04 22.72 21.13
C ILE A 34 37.12 24.10 21.78
N LYS A 35 38.34 24.52 22.14
CA LYS A 35 38.59 25.85 22.68
C LYS A 35 38.29 26.93 21.64
N VAL A 36 37.28 27.75 21.94
CA VAL A 36 36.96 28.96 21.18
C VAL A 36 37.65 30.18 21.76
N THR A 37 38.21 31.02 20.90
CA THR A 37 38.71 32.34 21.29
C THR A 37 37.82 33.42 20.69
N LYS A 38 37.63 34.51 21.45
CA LYS A 38 36.81 35.64 21.00
C LYS A 38 37.72 36.69 20.36
N LYS A 39 37.55 36.94 19.07
CA LYS A 39 38.25 38.00 18.33
C LYS A 39 37.22 39.07 17.95
N GLY A 40 37.18 40.16 18.71
CA GLY A 40 36.13 41.18 18.60
C GLY A 40 34.74 40.60 18.93
N ASN A 41 33.79 40.72 18.00
CA ASN A 41 32.42 40.18 18.14
C ASN A 41 32.25 38.76 17.57
N ARG A 42 33.33 38.08 17.16
CA ARG A 42 33.26 36.76 16.54
C ARG A 42 34.03 35.71 17.34
N PHE A 43 33.49 34.50 17.36
CA PHE A 43 34.19 33.31 17.88
C PHE A 43 35.01 32.69 16.76
N VAL A 44 36.28 32.42 17.06
CA VAL A 44 37.22 31.77 16.15
C VAL A 44 37.81 30.53 16.81
N ILE A 45 38.08 29.50 16.00
CA ILE A 45 38.73 28.26 16.40
C ILE A 45 40.08 28.10 15.68
N ALA A 46 40.98 27.30 16.24
CA ALA A 46 42.30 27.03 15.65
C ALA A 46 42.16 26.28 14.32
N ASP A 47 43.10 26.50 13.39
CA ASP A 47 43.01 25.90 12.05
C ASP A 47 43.13 24.36 12.08
N SER A 48 43.81 23.81 13.09
CA SER A 48 43.85 22.36 13.36
C SER A 48 42.47 21.79 13.68
N ASP A 49 41.67 22.53 14.47
CA ASP A 49 40.35 22.10 14.90
C ASP A 49 39.30 22.32 13.81
N VAL A 50 39.52 23.30 12.92
CA VAL A 50 38.69 23.52 11.72
C VAL A 50 38.63 22.27 10.84
N VAL A 51 39.78 21.61 10.62
CA VAL A 51 39.85 20.40 9.79
C VAL A 51 39.02 19.28 10.41
N ARG A 52 39.19 19.04 11.72
CA ARG A 52 38.44 18.03 12.47
C ARG A 52 36.93 18.25 12.42
N VAL A 53 36.49 19.50 12.60
CA VAL A 53 35.06 19.86 12.55
C VAL A 53 34.50 19.68 11.15
N LYS A 54 35.25 20.10 10.11
CA LYS A 54 34.82 19.95 8.71
C LYS A 54 34.59 18.48 8.35
N GLU A 55 35.56 17.62 8.67
CA GLU A 55 35.48 16.18 8.39
C GLU A 55 34.32 15.50 9.15
N ALA A 56 34.13 15.83 10.43
CA ALA A 56 33.06 15.29 11.25
C ALA A 56 31.65 15.70 10.77
N VAL A 57 31.50 16.93 10.28
CA VAL A 57 30.21 17.42 9.77
C VAL A 57 29.89 16.81 8.38
N GLN A 58 30.89 16.63 7.52
CA GLN A 58 30.71 16.03 6.18
C GLN A 58 30.41 14.52 6.25
N SER A 59 31.14 13.77 7.07
CA SER A 59 30.94 12.32 7.25
C SER A 59 29.52 11.98 7.73
N LYS A 60 29.01 12.69 8.75
CA LYS A 60 27.63 12.51 9.25
C LYS A 60 26.55 12.88 8.23
N GLY A 61 26.85 13.75 7.27
CA GLY A 61 25.95 14.08 6.16
C GLY A 61 25.79 12.92 5.19
N ASN A 62 26.91 12.28 4.83
CA ASN A 62 26.97 11.20 3.85
C ASN A 62 26.38 9.87 4.36
N GLU A 63 26.54 9.57 5.65
CA GLU A 63 25.92 8.37 6.23
C GLU A 63 24.39 8.45 6.27
N LYS A 64 23.84 9.64 6.56
CA LYS A 64 22.39 9.85 6.60
C LYS A 64 21.77 9.77 5.21
N SER A 65 22.41 10.34 4.19
CA SER A 65 21.91 10.24 2.82
C SER A 65 21.92 8.81 2.30
N SER A 66 22.95 8.02 2.63
CA SER A 66 23.04 6.60 2.27
C SER A 66 21.94 5.75 2.91
N LYS A 67 21.64 5.97 4.20
CA LYS A 67 20.53 5.27 4.89
C LYS A 67 19.17 5.61 4.27
N ILE A 68 18.91 6.90 4.04
CA ILE A 68 17.64 7.36 3.43
C ILE A 68 17.48 6.79 2.02
N PHE A 69 18.56 6.67 1.25
CA PHE A 69 18.51 6.10 -0.10
C PHE A 69 18.12 4.62 -0.09
N LYS A 70 18.72 3.83 0.82
CA LYS A 70 18.37 2.40 0.99
C LYS A 70 16.92 2.22 1.44
N GLU A 71 16.49 2.96 2.47
CA GLU A 71 15.10 2.91 2.94
C GLU A 71 14.11 3.28 1.83
N LYS A 72 14.44 4.27 0.99
CA LYS A 72 13.61 4.64 -0.16
C LYS A 72 13.55 3.52 -1.22
N GLU A 73 14.67 2.86 -1.50
CA GLU A 73 14.72 1.75 -2.46
C GLU A 73 13.90 0.54 -1.97
N ASP A 74 14.00 0.21 -0.68
CA ASP A 74 13.26 -0.89 -0.08
C ASP A 74 11.74 -0.60 -0.09
N LEU A 75 11.34 0.63 0.27
CA LEU A 75 9.94 1.05 0.18
C LEU A 75 9.40 1.02 -1.27
N LEU A 76 10.24 1.34 -2.26
CA LEU A 76 9.83 1.26 -3.67
C LEU A 76 9.59 -0.19 -4.11
N LYS A 77 10.45 -1.13 -3.67
CA LYS A 77 10.25 -2.57 -3.93
C LYS A 77 8.97 -3.08 -3.28
N GLU A 78 8.71 -2.71 -2.03
CA GLU A 78 7.48 -3.09 -1.32
C GLU A 78 6.22 -2.56 -2.04
N ILE A 79 6.25 -1.31 -2.51
CA ILE A 79 5.15 -0.73 -3.30
C ILE A 79 4.91 -1.52 -4.60
N GLU A 80 5.97 -1.95 -5.28
CA GLU A 80 5.86 -2.71 -6.52
C GLU A 80 5.31 -4.12 -6.29
N GLU A 81 5.76 -4.79 -5.22
CA GLU A 81 5.21 -6.08 -4.80
C GLU A 81 3.72 -5.97 -4.43
N LEU A 82 3.34 -4.97 -3.64
CA LEU A 82 1.95 -4.73 -3.26
C LEU A 82 1.07 -4.44 -4.47
N LYS A 83 1.56 -3.67 -5.45
CA LYS A 83 0.83 -3.45 -6.72
C LYS A 83 0.61 -4.76 -7.47
N SER A 84 1.65 -5.58 -7.62
CA SER A 84 1.58 -6.88 -8.28
C SER A 84 0.60 -7.83 -7.58
N GLN A 85 0.61 -7.87 -6.24
CA GLN A 85 -0.36 -8.65 -5.45
C GLN A 85 -1.79 -8.14 -5.66
N ASN A 86 -2.00 -6.83 -5.65
CA ASN A 86 -3.31 -6.23 -5.84
C ASN A 86 -3.88 -6.55 -7.24
N ASP A 87 -3.06 -6.50 -8.28
CA ASP A 87 -3.48 -6.85 -9.64
C ASP A 87 -3.85 -8.34 -9.77
N ARG A 88 -3.09 -9.23 -9.12
CA ARG A 88 -3.45 -10.66 -9.02
C ARG A 88 -4.79 -10.87 -8.33
N LEU A 89 -5.02 -10.18 -7.21
CA LEU A 89 -6.28 -10.26 -6.46
C LEU A 89 -7.46 -9.73 -7.27
N LYS A 90 -7.30 -8.61 -7.98
CA LYS A 90 -8.32 -8.08 -8.89
C LYS A 90 -8.70 -9.08 -9.97
N LYS A 91 -7.71 -9.73 -10.59
CA LYS A 91 -7.96 -10.77 -11.60
C LYS A 91 -8.73 -11.95 -11.02
N ALA A 92 -8.28 -12.49 -9.88
CA ALA A 92 -8.95 -13.59 -9.20
C ALA A 92 -10.39 -13.24 -8.77
N ASN A 93 -10.62 -12.01 -8.31
CA ASN A 93 -11.97 -11.55 -7.97
C ASN A 93 -12.88 -11.48 -9.21
N LYS A 94 -12.36 -11.03 -10.35
CA LYS A 94 -13.12 -10.99 -11.60
C LYS A 94 -13.51 -12.41 -12.04
N GLU A 95 -12.55 -13.34 -12.04
CA GLU A 95 -12.78 -14.75 -12.39
C GLU A 95 -13.84 -15.39 -11.49
N LYS A 96 -13.74 -15.22 -10.17
CA LYS A 96 -14.75 -15.72 -9.21
C LYS A 96 -16.12 -15.07 -9.42
N THR A 97 -16.17 -13.79 -9.75
CA THR A 97 -17.44 -13.10 -10.03
C THR A 97 -18.11 -13.69 -11.27
N GLU A 98 -17.35 -13.94 -12.33
CA GLU A 98 -17.85 -14.59 -13.55
C GLU A 98 -18.31 -16.02 -13.28
N GLU A 99 -17.59 -16.77 -12.45
CA GLU A 99 -17.99 -18.13 -12.02
C GLU A 99 -19.32 -18.11 -11.25
N ILE A 100 -19.49 -17.20 -10.29
CA ILE A 100 -20.74 -17.04 -9.54
C ILE A 100 -21.91 -16.73 -10.49
N ILE A 101 -21.70 -15.86 -11.47
CA ILE A 101 -22.72 -15.52 -12.47
C ILE A 101 -23.11 -16.77 -13.27
N ARG A 102 -22.13 -17.55 -13.75
CA ARG A 102 -22.40 -18.80 -14.49
C ARG A 102 -23.20 -19.80 -13.67
N ILE A 103 -22.79 -20.04 -12.42
CA ILE A 103 -23.48 -20.96 -11.49
C ILE A 103 -24.91 -20.48 -11.25
N LYS A 104 -25.11 -19.17 -11.03
CA LYS A 104 -26.44 -18.60 -10.81
C LYS A 104 -27.35 -18.79 -12.03
N THR A 105 -26.82 -18.57 -13.23
CA THR A 105 -27.57 -18.79 -14.48
C THR A 105 -27.97 -20.25 -14.64
N GLN A 106 -27.04 -21.19 -14.44
CA GLN A 106 -27.33 -22.63 -14.52
C GLN A 106 -28.40 -23.05 -13.49
N LYS A 107 -28.27 -22.57 -12.25
CA LYS A 107 -29.25 -22.85 -11.19
C LYS A 107 -30.63 -22.33 -11.54
N ASN A 108 -30.73 -21.11 -12.07
CA ASN A 108 -32.00 -20.52 -12.46
C ASN A 108 -32.66 -21.30 -13.60
N GLU A 109 -31.88 -21.77 -14.57
CA GLU A 109 -32.43 -22.58 -15.66
C GLU A 109 -32.91 -23.94 -15.18
N GLU A 110 -32.19 -24.60 -14.28
CA GLU A 110 -32.65 -25.86 -13.70
C GLU A 110 -33.91 -25.67 -12.85
N ILE A 111 -34.01 -24.57 -12.08
CA ILE A 111 -35.25 -24.21 -11.36
C ILE A 111 -36.41 -24.05 -12.35
N ARG A 112 -36.18 -23.33 -13.47
CA ARG A 112 -37.20 -23.13 -14.52
C ARG A 112 -37.67 -24.47 -15.08
N ARG A 113 -36.74 -25.36 -15.43
CA ARG A 113 -37.02 -26.70 -15.95
C ARG A 113 -37.79 -27.56 -14.95
N LEU A 114 -37.41 -27.54 -13.67
CA LEU A 114 -38.09 -28.31 -12.64
C LEU A 114 -39.51 -27.79 -12.39
N ASN A 115 -39.72 -26.46 -12.40
CA ASN A 115 -41.05 -25.87 -12.26
C ASN A 115 -41.96 -26.27 -13.42
N LEU A 116 -41.48 -26.25 -14.67
CA LEU A 116 -42.25 -26.73 -15.82
C LEU A 116 -42.68 -28.19 -15.64
N LYS A 117 -41.77 -29.05 -15.17
CA LYS A 117 -42.08 -30.46 -14.92
C LYS A 117 -43.13 -30.65 -13.81
N ILE A 118 -43.10 -29.80 -12.77
CA ILE A 118 -44.12 -29.81 -11.71
C ILE A 118 -45.48 -29.41 -12.27
N GLU A 119 -45.53 -28.38 -13.14
CA GLU A 119 -46.76 -27.95 -13.81
C GLU A 119 -47.34 -29.06 -14.68
N GLU A 120 -46.51 -29.72 -15.50
CA GLU A 120 -46.92 -30.88 -16.31
C GLU A 120 -47.52 -32.00 -15.43
N PHE A 121 -46.84 -32.39 -14.35
CA PHE A 121 -47.36 -33.41 -13.44
C PHE A 121 -48.65 -32.98 -12.73
N ALA A 122 -48.80 -31.70 -12.41
CA ALA A 122 -50.02 -31.18 -11.80
C ALA A 122 -51.21 -31.26 -12.77
N ASP A 123 -50.99 -31.01 -14.06
CA ASP A 123 -52.02 -31.12 -15.08
C ASP A 123 -52.37 -32.58 -15.39
N ASP A 124 -51.38 -33.46 -15.51
CA ASP A 124 -51.60 -34.91 -15.65
C ASP A 124 -52.43 -35.46 -14.48
N PHE A 125 -52.11 -35.03 -13.25
CA PHE A 125 -52.84 -35.45 -12.06
C PHE A 125 -54.30 -34.99 -12.09
N LYS A 126 -54.58 -33.75 -12.50
CA LYS A 126 -55.96 -33.26 -12.67
C LYS A 126 -56.70 -34.07 -13.72
N GLU A 127 -56.08 -34.37 -14.85
CA GLU A 127 -56.71 -35.16 -15.92
C GLU A 127 -57.06 -36.57 -15.43
N LEU A 128 -56.12 -37.24 -14.77
CA LEU A 128 -56.34 -38.56 -14.18
C LEU A 128 -57.45 -38.53 -13.13
N ASN A 129 -57.47 -37.52 -12.25
CA ASN A 129 -58.51 -37.37 -11.25
C ASN A 129 -59.90 -37.15 -11.88
N ASN A 130 -59.99 -36.35 -12.94
CA ASN A 130 -61.23 -36.14 -13.69
C ASN A 130 -61.73 -37.44 -14.33
N LYS A 131 -60.83 -38.24 -14.94
CA LYS A 131 -61.16 -39.56 -15.49
C LYS A 131 -61.65 -40.52 -14.40
N GLN A 132 -60.99 -40.53 -13.23
CA GLN A 132 -61.40 -41.37 -12.10
C GLN A 132 -62.81 -40.98 -11.62
N LEU A 133 -63.11 -39.68 -11.54
CA LEU A 133 -64.44 -39.20 -11.16
C LEU A 133 -65.52 -39.65 -12.16
N GLN A 134 -65.24 -39.56 -13.47
CA GLN A 134 -66.15 -40.04 -14.51
C GLN A 134 -66.41 -41.54 -14.41
N LEU A 135 -65.35 -42.35 -14.22
CA LEU A 135 -65.48 -43.80 -14.04
C LEU A 135 -66.29 -44.16 -12.80
N ASN A 136 -66.06 -43.48 -11.67
CA ASN A 136 -66.82 -43.69 -10.44
C ASN A 136 -68.31 -43.39 -10.65
N ASN A 137 -68.65 -42.29 -11.34
CA ASN A 137 -70.03 -41.94 -11.65
C ASN A 137 -70.70 -42.98 -12.57
N GLN A 138 -69.98 -43.51 -13.56
CA GLN A 138 -70.50 -44.58 -14.43
C GLN A 138 -70.76 -45.87 -13.64
N GLN A 139 -69.86 -46.24 -12.73
CA GLN A 139 -70.05 -47.42 -11.88
C GLN A 139 -71.28 -47.29 -10.98
N GLN A 140 -71.53 -46.11 -10.41
CA GLN A 140 -72.73 -45.85 -9.60
C GLN A 140 -74.03 -45.95 -10.40
N GLN A 141 -74.03 -45.60 -11.69
CA GLN A 141 -75.22 -45.69 -12.55
C GLN A 141 -75.56 -47.13 -12.96
N LEU A 142 -74.60 -48.05 -12.87
CA LEU A 142 -74.76 -49.47 -13.22
C LEU A 142 -75.17 -50.35 -12.02
N GLN A 143 -75.26 -49.77 -10.82
CA GLN A 143 -75.73 -50.41 -9.58
C GLN A 143 -77.18 -50.05 -9.30
#